data_AF-A0A933XQH1-F1
#
_entry.id   AF-A0A933XQH1-F1
#
_cell.length_a   1.000
_cell.length_b   1.000
_cell.length_c   1.000
_cell.angle_alpha   90.00
_cell.angle_beta   90.00
_cell.angle_gamma   90.00
#
_symmetry.space_group_name_H-M   'P 1'
#
loop_
_entity.id
_entity.type
_entity.pdbx_description
1 polymer ?
#
loop_
_entity_poly.entity_id
_entity_poly.type
_entity_poly.pdbx_seq_one_letter_code
_entity_poly.pdbx_strand_id
1 'polypeptide(L)' 'MKTKTNKASKIRVDFSKEGKDYYAVFAVTREGEATTYALHAEVFNSKDKKIFEKDRFGLDYSQVEHALTFVFHQAFVEE' A
#
# COMPACT_ATOMS: atom_id res chain seq x y z
N MET A 1 -25.12 11.24 16.10
CA MET A 1 -24.05 11.97 15.38
C MET A 1 -23.48 11.02 14.33
N LYS A 2 -23.81 11.18 13.03
CA LYS A 2 -23.36 10.26 11.98
C LYS A 2 -22.00 10.72 11.46
N THR A 3 -20.92 10.14 11.97
CA THR A 3 -19.56 10.42 11.48
C THR A 3 -19.39 9.66 10.17
N LYS A 4 -19.46 10.37 9.04
CA LYS A 4 -19.00 9.84 7.75
C LYS A 4 -17.48 9.91 7.73
N THR A 5 -16.80 8.79 7.99
CA THR A 5 -15.37 8.68 7.70
C THR A 5 -15.22 8.41 6.20
N ASN A 6 -14.47 9.28 5.53
CA ASN A 6 -14.39 9.40 4.09
C ASN A 6 -13.34 8.44 3.49
N LYS A 7 -13.64 7.99 2.26
CA LYS A 7 -12.82 7.52 1.12
C LYS A 7 -11.37 7.08 1.37
N ALA A 8 -11.06 5.88 0.87
CA ALA A 8 -9.73 5.35 0.56
C ALA A 8 -8.56 6.37 0.67
N SER A 9 -7.66 6.14 1.63
CA SER A 9 -6.45 6.93 1.78
C SER A 9 -5.38 6.38 0.84
N LYS A 10 -4.90 7.20 -0.09
CA LYS A 10 -3.76 6.88 -0.94
C LYS A 10 -2.48 7.48 -0.37
N ILE A 11 -1.44 6.67 -0.22
CA ILE A 11 -0.11 7.07 0.24
C ILE A 11 0.85 6.76 -0.89
N ARG A 12 1.60 7.78 -1.33
CA ARG A 12 2.72 7.63 -2.27
C ARG A 12 4.02 7.67 -1.47
N VAL A 13 4.92 6.75 -1.76
CA VAL A 13 6.26 6.71 -1.18
C VAL A 13 7.26 6.59 -2.32
N ASP A 14 8.10 7.62 -2.47
CA ASP A 14 9.19 7.66 -3.43
C ASP A 14 10.48 7.22 -2.76
N PHE A 15 11.28 6.41 -3.45
CA PHE A 15 12.58 5.97 -2.94
C PHE A 15 13.53 5.65 -4.10
N SER A 16 14.82 5.78 -3.84
CA SER A 16 15.87 5.50 -4.83
C SER A 16 16.82 4.47 -4.26
N LYS A 17 17.11 3.42 -5.04
CA LYS A 17 18.07 2.37 -4.69
C LYS A 17 19.09 2.26 -5.82
N GLU A 18 20.38 2.37 -5.50
CA GLU A 18 21.48 2.18 -6.46
C GLU A 18 21.36 3.04 -7.73
N GLY A 19 20.88 4.28 -7.59
CA GLY A 19 20.68 5.21 -8.72
C GLY A 19 19.46 4.90 -9.61
N LYS A 20 18.61 3.95 -9.20
CA LYS A 20 17.30 3.71 -9.81
C LYS A 20 16.21 4.31 -8.94
N ASP A 21 15.34 5.10 -9.54
CA ASP A 21 14.17 5.67 -8.86
C ASP A 21 12.97 4.74 -8.97
N TYR A 22 12.23 4.65 -7.86
CA TYR A 22 11.02 3.87 -7.73
C TYR A 22 10.00 4.65 -6.93
N TYR A 23 8.73 4.31 -7.12
CA TYR A 23 7.67 4.80 -6.25
C TYR A 23 6.63 3.73 -6.02
N ALA A 24 6.05 3.74 -4.83
CA ALA A 24 4.99 2.84 -4.43
C ALA A 24 3.72 3.63 -4.11
N VAL A 25 2.57 3.10 -4.53
CA VAL A 25 1.25 3.66 -4.23
C VAL A 25 0.49 2.64 -3.40
N PHE A 26 0.06 3.06 -2.21
CA PHE A 26 -0.74 2.26 -1.30
C PHE A 26 -2.11 2.88 -1.15
N ALA A 27 -3.16 2.09 -1.33
CA ALA A 27 -4.52 2.50 -1.04
C ALA A 27 -5.06 1.67 0.12
N VAL A 28 -5.45 2.33 1.21
CA VAL A 28 -6.10 1.71 2.35
C VAL A 28 -7.56 2.12 2.36
N THR A 29 -8.46 1.15 2.23
CA THR A 29 -9.91 1.37 2.25
C THR A 29 -10.51 0.70 3.47
N ARG A 30 -11.33 1.44 4.22
CA ARG A 30 -12.14 0.89 5.30
C ARG A 30 -13.52 0.55 4.75
N GLU A 31 -13.95 -0.69 4.91
CA GLU A 31 -15.30 -1.13 4.52
C GLU A 31 -16.11 -1.59 5.75
N GLY A 32 -17.39 -1.21 5.79
CA GLY A 32 -18.36 -1.70 6.78
C GLY A 32 -18.27 -1.13 8.21
N GLU A 33 -19.25 -1.50 9.04
CA GLU A 33 -19.27 -1.17 10.48
C GLU A 33 -18.26 -2.01 11.27
N ALA A 34 -18.05 -3.27 10.87
CA ALA A 34 -16.91 -4.07 11.31
C ALA A 34 -15.67 -3.52 10.60
N THR A 35 -14.76 -2.90 11.36
CA THR A 35 -13.63 -2.12 10.84
C THR A 35 -12.60 -3.03 10.15
N THR A 36 -12.91 -3.44 8.93
CA THR A 36 -12.02 -4.21 8.07
C THR A 36 -11.35 -3.28 7.07
N TYR A 37 -10.06 -3.51 6.84
CA TYR A 37 -9.25 -2.75 5.92
C TYR A 37 -8.85 -3.61 4.72
N ALA A 38 -8.93 -3.01 3.54
CA ALA A 38 -8.31 -3.49 2.33
C ALA A 38 -7.07 -2.65 2.04
N LEU A 39 -5.97 -3.31 1.65
CA LEU A 39 -4.74 -2.71 1.18
C LEU A 39 -4.50 -3.13 -0.26
N HIS A 40 -4.40 -2.15 -1.16
CA HIS A 40 -3.88 -2.33 -2.50
C HIS A 40 -2.53 -1.62 -2.59
N ALA A 41 -1.52 -2.29 -3.13
CA ALA A 41 -0.16 -1.79 -3.24
C ALA A 41 0.43 -2.06 -4.61
N GLU A 42 0.95 -1.01 -5.25
CA GLU A 42 1.63 -1.09 -6.54
C GLU A 42 3.00 -0.42 -6.45
N VAL A 43 4.01 -1.02 -7.07
CA VAL A 43 5.36 -0.45 -7.15
C VAL A 43 5.75 -0.26 -8.60
N PHE A 44 6.30 0.91 -8.89
CA PHE A 44 6.67 1.36 -10.22
C PHE A 44 8.14 1.76 -10.25
N ASN A 45 8.78 1.60 -11.41
CA ASN A 45 10.10 2.17 -11.67
C ASN A 45 10.00 3.59 -12.25
N SER A 46 11.16 4.22 -12.47
CA SER A 46 11.29 5.56 -13.06
C SER A 46 10.71 5.75 -14.46
N LYS A 47 10.31 4.67 -15.13
CA LYS A 47 9.63 4.69 -16.44
C LYS A 47 8.12 4.46 -16.30
N ASP A 48 7.57 4.63 -15.10
CA ASP A 48 6.17 4.35 -14.76
C ASP A 48 5.73 2.92 -15.09
N LYS A 49 6.68 1.98 -15.18
CA LYS A 49 6.37 0.55 -15.39
C LYS A 49 6.12 -0.09 -14.04
N LYS A 50 4.94 -0.68 -13.86
CA LYS A 50 4.62 -1.52 -12.69
C LYS A 50 5.54 -2.74 -12.66
N ILE A 51 6.22 -2.94 -11.54
CA ILE A 51 7.13 -4.06 -11.31
C ILE A 51 6.62 -5.01 -10.21
N PHE A 52 5.68 -4.55 -9.39
CA PHE A 52 5.08 -5.33 -8.32
C PHE A 52 3.64 -4.87 -8.05
N GLU A 53 2.76 -5.80 -7.71
CA GLU A 53 1.38 -5.54 -7.28
C GLU A 53 1.00 -6.52 -6.16
N LYS A 54 0.33 -6.00 -5.13
CA LYS A 54 -0.21 -6.83 -4.05
C LYS A 54 -1.50 -6.27 -3.49
N ASP A 55 -2.48 -7.17 -3.37
CA ASP A 55 -3.73 -6.93 -2.66
C ASP A 55 -3.79 -7.73 -1.35
N ARG A 56 -4.37 -7.11 -0.32
CA ARG A 56 -4.80 -7.76 0.92
C ARG A 56 -6.16 -7.23 1.36
N PHE A 57 -6.97 -8.11 1.90
CA PHE A 57 -8.31 -7.79 2.39
C PHE A 57 -8.49 -8.34 3.81
N GLY A 58 -9.45 -7.78 4.55
CA GLY A 58 -9.79 -8.27 5.89
C GLY A 58 -8.72 -7.98 6.94
N LEU A 59 -7.94 -6.91 6.76
CA LEU A 59 -6.94 -6.49 7.73
C LEU A 59 -7.61 -5.75 8.89
N ASP A 60 -7.12 -5.97 10.11
CA ASP A 60 -7.34 -5.04 11.22
C ASP A 60 -6.44 -3.80 11.06
N TYR A 61 -6.79 -2.68 11.71
CA TYR A 61 -5.98 -1.45 11.64
C TYR A 61 -4.52 -1.68 12.04
N SER A 62 -4.29 -2.48 13.09
CA SER A 62 -2.95 -2.83 13.57
C SER A 62 -2.13 -3.65 12.56
N GLN A 63 -2.80 -4.34 11.63
CA GLN A 63 -2.16 -5.14 10.59
C GLN A 63 -1.80 -4.32 9.35
N VAL A 64 -2.38 -3.13 9.19
CA VAL A 64 -2.14 -2.27 8.01
C VAL A 64 -0.67 -1.85 7.93
N GLU A 65 -0.08 -1.38 9.03
CA GLU A 65 1.33 -0.95 9.06
C GLU A 65 2.30 -2.10 8.78
N HIS A 66 2.01 -3.28 9.33
CA HIS A 66 2.78 -4.49 9.07
C HIS A 66 2.64 -4.94 7.61
N ALA A 67 1.44 -4.85 7.04
CA ALA A 67 1.20 -5.20 5.64
C ALA A 67 1.93 -4.26 4.67
N LEU A 68 1.95 -2.95 4.95
CA LEU A 68 2.72 -1.96 4.19
C LEU A 68 4.21 -2.29 4.21
N THR A 69 4.77 -2.52 5.40
CA THR A 69 6.20 -2.84 5.59
C THR A 69 6.60 -4.13 4.87
N PHE A 70 5.73 -5.14 4.90
CA PHE A 70 5.96 -6.41 4.20
C PHE A 70 6.00 -6.25 2.68
N VAL A 71 5.11 -5.43 2.11
CA VAL A 71 5.09 -5.17 0.66
C VAL A 71 6.41 -4.53 0.21
N PHE A 72 6.92 -3.55 0.97
CA PHE A 72 8.22 -2.96 0.68
C PHE A 72 9.35 -3.99 0.71
N HIS A 73 9.38 -4.88 1.70
CA HIS A 73 10.41 -5.91 1.74
C HIS A 73 10.31 -6.85 0.53
N GLN A 74 9.13 -7.35 0.17
CA GLN A 74 8.98 -8.26 -0.96
C GLN A 74 9.34 -7.63 -2.30
N ALA A 75 8.99 -6.36 -2.52
CA ALA A 75 9.29 -5.68 -3.77
C ALA A 75 10.80 -5.48 -4.02
N PHE A 76 11.66 -5.59 -2.99
CA PHE A 76 13.09 -5.23 -3.07
C PHE A 76 14.09 -6.27 -2.51
N VAL A 77 13.61 -7.30 -1.82
CA VAL A 77 14.43 -8.40 -1.25
C VAL A 77 14.52 -9.60 -2.19
N GLU A 78 13.61 -9.74 -3.17
CA GLU A 78 13.68 -10.81 -4.18
C GLU A 78 14.41 -10.40 -5.48
N GLU A 79 15.18 -9.30 -5.48
CA GLU A 79 16.10 -8.93 -6.58
C GLU A 79 17.43 -9.71 -6.51
#